data_AF-A0A7X1KIZ6-F1
#
_entry.id   AF-A0A7X1KIZ6-F1
#
_cell.length_a   1.000
_cell.length_b   1.000
_cell.length_c   1.000
_cell.angle_alpha   90.00
_cell.angle_beta   90.00
_cell.angle_gamma   90.00
#
_symmetry.space_group_name_H-M   'P 1'
#
loop_
_entity.id
_entity.type
_entity.pdbx_description
1 polymer ?
#
loop_
_entity_poly.entity_id
_entity_poly.type
_entity_poly.pdbx_seq_one_letter_code
_entity_poly.pdbx_strand_id
1 'polypeptide(L)' 'MNDETKRCACPGCNIPIDPQQPFERDGKAYCCAACADHHPHGEPCTNLDCHCEDEAANGGEAEGGSIA' A
#
# COMPACT_ATOMS: atom_id res chain seq x y z
N MET A 1 14.01 -15.20 -16.27
CA MET A 1 12.78 -14.41 -16.43
C MET A 1 12.69 -13.54 -15.18
N ASN A 2 12.80 -12.23 -15.32
CA ASN A 2 12.95 -11.31 -14.19
C ASN A 2 11.57 -11.01 -13.61
N ASP A 3 11.26 -11.66 -12.49
CA ASP A 3 10.11 -11.32 -11.64
C ASP A 3 10.44 -10.02 -10.89
N GLU A 4 10.48 -8.90 -11.62
CA GLU A 4 10.53 -7.56 -11.00
C GLU A 4 9.09 -7.14 -10.69
N THR A 5 8.43 -7.91 -9.84
CA THR A 5 7.14 -7.53 -9.27
C THR A 5 7.39 -6.35 -8.34
N LYS A 6 7.12 -5.14 -8.83
CA LYS A 6 7.03 -3.95 -7.98
C LYS A 6 6.01 -4.27 -6.87
N ARG A 7 6.17 -3.72 -5.68
CA ARG A 7 5.22 -3.93 -4.57
C ARG A 7 4.48 -2.64 -4.28
N CYS A 8 3.23 -2.77 -3.87
CA CYS A 8 2.42 -1.64 -3.44
C CYS A 8 3.16 -0.87 -2.32
N ALA A 9 3.15 0.46 -2.40
CA ALA A 9 3.79 1.32 -1.41
C ALA A 9 2.99 1.43 -0.09
N CYS A 10 1.82 0.79 0.00
CA CYS A 10 1.01 0.80 1.22
C CYS A 10 1.63 -0.15 2.28
N PRO A 11 1.83 0.32 3.54
CA PRO A 11 2.58 -0.43 4.57
C PRO A 11 1.89 -1.74 5.01
N GLY A 12 0.59 -1.87 4.79
CA GLY A 12 -0.17 -3.11 5.02
C GLY A 12 -0.40 -3.96 3.76
N CYS A 13 0.10 -3.53 2.60
CA CYS A 13 -0.21 -4.16 1.32
C CYS A 13 1.03 -4.87 0.74
N ASN A 14 0.98 -6.20 0.66
CA ASN A 14 2.04 -7.01 0.05
C ASN A 14 1.70 -7.45 -1.39
N ILE A 15 0.75 -6.78 -2.03
CA ILE A 15 0.31 -7.15 -3.38
C ILE A 15 1.38 -6.77 -4.41
N PRO A 16 1.76 -7.69 -5.31
CA PRO A 16 2.60 -7.37 -6.45
C PRO A 16 1.83 -6.47 -7.42
N ILE A 17 2.42 -5.33 -7.73
CA ILE A 17 1.97 -4.44 -8.80
C ILE A 17 2.63 -4.79 -10.10
N ASP A 18 1.84 -4.65 -11.15
CA ASP A 18 2.33 -4.80 -12.51
C ASP A 18 3.30 -3.64 -12.82
N PRO A 19 4.58 -3.93 -13.13
CA PRO A 19 5.56 -2.89 -13.42
C PRO A 19 5.29 -2.20 -14.76
N GLN A 20 4.43 -2.75 -15.64
CA GLN A 20 4.05 -2.11 -16.89
C GLN A 20 2.98 -1.03 -16.69
N GLN A 21 2.14 -1.18 -15.68
CA GLN A 21 1.05 -0.23 -15.36
C GLN A 21 0.89 -0.02 -13.84
N PRO A 22 1.91 0.52 -13.15
CA PRO A 22 1.78 0.88 -11.75
C PRO A 22 0.83 2.08 -11.59
N PHE A 23 0.03 2.08 -10.53
CA PHE A 23 -0.76 3.26 -10.17
C PHE A 23 0.14 4.24 -9.40
N GLU A 24 0.77 5.18 -10.10
CA GLU A 24 1.69 6.15 -9.49
C GLU A 24 0.94 7.36 -8.93
N ARG A 25 1.12 7.63 -7.64
CA ARG A 25 0.53 8.77 -6.93
C ARG A 25 1.56 9.34 -5.96
N ASP A 26 1.78 10.65 -6.01
CA ASP A 26 2.74 11.34 -5.13
C ASP A 26 4.16 10.75 -5.17
N GLY A 27 4.57 10.18 -6.31
CA GLY A 27 5.88 9.53 -6.50
C GLY A 27 5.99 8.11 -5.91
N LYS A 28 4.88 7.54 -5.45
CA LYS A 28 4.79 6.17 -4.93
C LYS A 28 3.92 5.31 -5.86
N ALA A 29 4.22 4.03 -5.96
CA ALA A 29 3.50 3.09 -6.82
C ALA A 29 2.52 2.23 -5.99
N TYR A 30 1.28 2.14 -6.44
CA TYR A 30 0.18 1.47 -5.75
C TYR A 30 -0.53 0.47 -6.66
N CYS A 31 -1.20 -0.52 -6.04
CA CYS A 31 -1.96 -1.54 -6.77
C CYS A 31 -3.32 -1.08 -7.27
N CYS A 32 -3.88 -0.03 -6.68
CA CYS A 32 -5.16 0.52 -7.06
C CYS A 32 -5.27 1.98 -6.56
N ALA A 33 -6.28 2.69 -7.05
CA ALA A 33 -6.59 4.05 -6.59
C ALA A 33 -6.88 4.11 -5.09
N ALA A 34 -7.59 3.13 -4.52
CA ALA A 34 -7.89 3.12 -3.08
C ALA A 34 -6.63 3.13 -2.21
N CYS A 35 -5.61 2.33 -2.55
CA CYS A 35 -4.32 2.37 -1.84
C CYS A 35 -3.59 3.69 -2.06
N ALA A 36 -3.70 4.29 -3.24
CA ALA A 36 -3.09 5.58 -3.56
C ALA A 36 -3.73 6.75 -2.80
N ASP A 37 -5.04 6.67 -2.56
CA ASP A 37 -5.80 7.63 -1.75
C ASP A 37 -5.82 7.27 -0.26
N HIS A 38 -5.01 6.28 0.15
CA HIS A 38 -4.90 5.78 1.52
C HIS A 38 -6.24 5.39 2.15
N HIS A 39 -7.06 4.65 1.40
CA HIS A 39 -8.31 4.07 1.90
C HIS A 39 -9.20 5.13 2.57
N PRO A 40 -9.65 6.18 1.84
CA PRO A 40 -10.31 7.34 2.45
C PRO A 40 -11.62 7.00 3.18
N HIS A 41 -12.23 5.86 2.84
CA HIS A 41 -13.46 5.33 3.44
C HIS A 41 -13.26 3.93 4.05
N GLY A 42 -12.01 3.47 4.20
CA GLY A 42 -11.72 2.07 4.50
C GLY A 42 -12.14 1.13 3.37
N GLU A 43 -12.05 1.58 2.10
CA GLU A 43 -12.37 0.72 0.97
C GLU A 43 -11.26 -0.32 0.75
N PRO A 44 -11.57 -1.61 0.59
CA PRO A 44 -10.54 -2.62 0.31
C PRO A 44 -9.80 -2.30 -0.98
N CYS A 45 -8.56 -2.78 -1.05
CA CYS A 45 -7.81 -2.72 -2.30
C CYS A 45 -8.43 -3.66 -3.36
N THR A 46 -7.85 -3.72 -4.56
CA THR A 46 -8.31 -4.62 -5.64
C THR A 46 -8.38 -6.10 -5.24
N ASN A 47 -7.75 -6.48 -4.13
CA ASN A 47 -7.72 -7.83 -3.60
C ASN A 47 -8.49 -7.85 -2.27
N LEU A 48 -9.64 -8.52 -2.25
CA LEU A 48 -10.47 -8.61 -1.04
C LEU A 48 -9.77 -9.37 0.11
N ASP A 49 -8.76 -10.19 -0.19
CA ASP A 49 -7.98 -10.89 0.84
C ASP A 49 -6.94 -9.98 1.53
N CYS A 50 -6.70 -8.79 0.98
CA CYS A 50 -5.74 -7.84 1.53
C CYS A 50 -6.46 -6.72 2.28
N HIS A 51 -6.46 -6.84 3.61
CA HIS A 51 -7.01 -5.85 4.54
C HIS A 51 -6.02 -4.73 4.89
N CYS A 52 -5.32 -4.21 3.88
CA CYS A 52 -4.41 -3.08 4.08
C CYS A 52 -5.13 -1.78 4.49
N GLU A 53 -6.47 -1.73 4.34
CA GLU A 53 -7.35 -0.68 4.85
C GLU A 53 -7.28 -0.56 6.39
N ASP A 54 -7.14 -1.68 7.11
CA ASP A 54 -7.07 -1.72 8.57
C ASP A 54 -5.74 -1.14 9.05
N GLU A 55 -4.63 -1.56 8.43
CA GLU A 55 -3.29 -1.03 8.72
C GLU A 55 -3.18 0.47 8.38
N ALA A 56 -3.84 0.91 7.29
CA ALA A 56 -3.89 2.33 6.93
C ALA A 56 -4.72 3.16 7.92
N ALA A 57 -5.86 2.63 8.38
CA ALA A 57 -6.70 3.29 9.38
C ALA A 57 -6.04 3.34 10.77
N ASN A 58 -5.25 2.32 11.10
CA ASN A 58 -4.49 2.26 12.36
C ASN A 58 -3.17 3.05 12.30
N GLY A 59 -2.82 3.65 11.16
CA GLY A 59 -1.86 4.75 11.06
C GLY A 59 -0.45 4.37 11.50
N GLY A 60 0.36 3.92 10.55
CA GLY A 60 1.79 3.69 10.72
C GLY A 60 2.53 4.92 11.26
N GLU A 61 2.87 4.84 12.55
CA GLU A 61 3.89 5.64 13.24
C GLU A 61 4.87 4.69 13.94
N ALA A 62 5.55 3.85 13.17
CA ALA A 62 6.72 3.13 13.65
C ALA A 62 7.97 4.02 13.55
N GLU A 63 7.99 5.19 14.19
CA GLU A 63 9.19 6.03 14.30
C GLU A 63 9.20 6.76 15.67
N GLY A 64 9.90 6.20 16.67
CA GLY A 64 10.25 6.94 17.88
C GLY A 64 10.34 6.14 19.17
N GLY A 65 11.20 5.12 19.21
CA GLY A 65 11.71 4.60 20.49
C GLY A 65 12.35 5.74 21.29
N SER A 66 11.60 6.30 22.24
CA SER A 66 12.14 7.17 23.28
C SER A 66 12.77 6.27 24.34
N ILE A 67 14.05 5.97 24.16
CA ILE A 67 14.88 5.56 25.30
C ILE A 67 15.00 6.79 26.21
N ALA A 68 14.43 6.70 27.41
CA ALA A 68 14.58 7.66 28.50
C ALA A 68 15.15 6.93 29.72
#